data_AF-A0A7I7JQV6-F1
#
_entry.id   AF-A0A7I7JQV6-F1
#
_cell.length_a   1.000
_cell.length_b   1.000
_cell.length_c   1.000
_cell.angle_alpha   90.00
_cell.angle_beta   90.00
_cell.angle_gamma   90.00
#
_symmetry.space_group_name_H-M   'P 1'
#
loop_
_entity.id
_entity.type
_entity.pdbx_description
1 polymer ?
#
loop_
_entity_poly.entity_id
_entity_poly.type
_entity_poly.pdbx_seq_one_letter_code
_entity_poly.pdbx_strand_id
1 'polypeptide(L)'
;MHDVTCSIGTELAALTELTDRVLGGDLDPVRLAMARHNLGGSARLDGGGAKLGPPHGLGGIALVRADALTPVTRDAVVLADPGRRGGGRRRFDPADYQPALDRLLEVYAGRDLVVKTAPGIDFDKIRMLGFQGEIEVTSWRDSVREACLWSPGLAAPGVRRRATILDRGEQLTDADPDDCDVRPAGRWIIDPDGAVVRAGLVRQYATRHGLWQLDPDIAYLSGDLLPDGIRGFEVLEELPYSEKRLRQALVAHGCGALEILVRGVRDVQADPDGLRRRLRLRGRLRLSVVITRIGSGTAARPIAFVCQPSR
;
A
#
# COMPACT_ATOMS: atom_id res chain seq x y z
N MET A 1 -12.89 -8.65 20.52
CA MET A 1 -12.11 -7.61 19.80
C MET A 1 -12.69 -6.25 20.11
N HIS A 2 -11.86 -5.21 20.13
CA HIS A 2 -12.29 -3.84 20.38
C HIS A 2 -11.74 -2.91 19.31
N ASP A 3 -12.61 -2.35 18.49
CA ASP A 3 -12.27 -1.24 17.60
C ASP A 3 -12.47 0.07 18.38
N VAL A 4 -11.37 0.73 18.73
CA VAL A 4 -11.37 1.91 19.62
C VAL A 4 -11.67 3.22 18.88
N THR A 5 -11.86 3.15 17.56
CA THR A 5 -12.12 4.28 16.65
C THR A 5 -13.21 3.91 15.65
N CYS A 6 -14.26 3.26 16.12
CA CYS A 6 -15.16 2.50 15.28
C CYS A 6 -15.99 3.34 14.31
N SER A 7 -16.11 4.66 14.53
CA SER A 7 -16.74 5.58 13.61
C SER A 7 -18.14 5.11 13.20
N ILE A 8 -18.36 4.82 11.92
CA ILE A 8 -19.64 4.35 11.37
C ILE A 8 -19.80 2.82 11.39
N GLY A 9 -18.87 2.09 12.00
CA GLY A 9 -18.94 0.65 12.23
C GLY A 9 -18.46 -0.24 11.07
N THR A 10 -17.64 0.27 10.14
CA THR A 10 -17.17 -0.50 8.99
C THR A 10 -16.37 -1.73 9.41
N GLU A 11 -15.34 -1.54 10.24
CA GLU A 11 -14.51 -2.62 10.76
C GLU A 11 -15.31 -3.56 11.67
N LEU A 12 -16.23 -3.01 12.48
CA LEU A 12 -17.13 -3.81 13.32
C LEU A 12 -17.96 -4.81 12.49
N ALA A 13 -18.48 -4.39 11.33
CA ALA A 13 -19.24 -5.26 10.44
C ALA A 13 -18.40 -6.44 9.93
N ALA A 14 -17.13 -6.20 9.59
CA ALA A 14 -16.21 -7.26 9.20
C ALA A 14 -15.85 -8.19 10.37
N LEU A 15 -15.60 -7.62 11.56
CA LEU A 15 -15.24 -8.39 12.75
C LEU A 15 -16.36 -9.32 13.24
N THR A 16 -17.63 -8.95 13.02
CA THR A 16 -18.78 -9.78 13.41
C THR A 16 -18.89 -11.08 12.63
N GLU A 17 -18.20 -11.22 11.49
CA GLU A 17 -18.11 -12.49 10.78
C GLU A 17 -17.15 -13.48 11.46
N LEU A 18 -16.27 -12.99 12.35
CA LEU A 18 -15.17 -13.76 12.94
C LEU A 18 -15.37 -14.03 14.44
N THR A 19 -16.12 -13.19 15.16
CA THR A 19 -16.26 -13.33 16.61
C THR A 19 -17.52 -12.69 17.17
N ASP A 20 -18.05 -13.30 18.23
CA ASP A 20 -19.30 -12.89 18.88
C ASP A 20 -19.13 -11.77 19.92
N ARG A 21 -17.88 -11.39 20.21
CA ARG A 21 -17.52 -10.42 21.26
C ARG A 21 -16.81 -9.23 20.66
N VAL A 22 -17.59 -8.32 20.11
CA VAL A 22 -17.10 -7.10 19.46
C VAL A 22 -17.57 -5.86 20.22
N LEU A 23 -16.62 -4.99 20.54
CA LEU A 23 -16.88 -3.66 21.11
C LEU A 23 -16.42 -2.60 20.11
N GLY A 24 -17.24 -1.58 19.89
CA GLY A 24 -16.86 -0.38 19.15
C GLY A 24 -16.81 0.84 20.07
N GLY A 25 -15.70 1.55 20.10
CA GLY A 25 -15.51 2.80 20.82
C GLY A 25 -15.46 4.00 19.88
N ASP A 26 -16.11 5.10 20.23
CA ASP A 26 -15.89 6.41 19.59
C ASP A 26 -16.16 7.55 20.58
N LEU A 27 -15.49 8.69 20.40
CA LEU A 27 -15.72 9.90 21.19
C LEU A 27 -17.00 10.62 20.79
N ASP A 28 -17.35 10.52 19.50
CA ASP A 28 -18.47 11.22 18.88
C ASP A 28 -19.76 10.38 18.98
N PRO A 29 -20.76 10.84 19.76
CA PRO A 29 -22.03 10.13 19.88
C PRO A 29 -22.81 10.05 18.55
N VAL A 30 -22.54 10.94 17.59
CA VAL A 30 -23.15 10.88 16.25
C VAL A 30 -22.59 9.70 15.46
N ARG A 31 -21.28 9.46 15.54
CA ARG A 31 -20.63 8.30 14.91
C ARG A 31 -21.18 7.00 15.47
N LEU A 32 -21.29 6.89 16.80
CA LEU A 32 -21.91 5.72 17.44
C LEU A 32 -23.37 5.51 17.02
N ALA A 33 -24.15 6.58 16.85
CA ALA A 33 -25.51 6.46 16.33
C ALA A 33 -25.55 5.93 14.88
N MET A 34 -24.61 6.37 14.03
CA MET A 34 -24.45 5.84 12.67
C MET A 34 -24.02 4.38 12.69
N ALA A 35 -23.02 4.00 13.50
CA ALA A 35 -22.58 2.61 13.66
C ALA A 35 -23.74 1.72 14.09
N ARG A 36 -24.53 2.15 15.09
CA ARG A 36 -25.71 1.42 15.53
C ARG A 36 -26.73 1.23 14.41
N HIS A 37 -26.96 2.26 13.61
CA HIS A 37 -27.88 2.16 12.48
C HIS A 37 -27.36 1.16 11.43
N ASN A 38 -26.09 1.28 11.05
CA ASN A 38 -25.46 0.47 10.01
C ASN A 38 -25.35 -1.01 10.40
N LEU A 39 -25.02 -1.30 11.66
CA LEU A 39 -24.87 -2.66 12.19
C LEU A 39 -26.21 -3.32 12.55
N GLY A 40 -27.29 -2.55 12.50
CA GLY A 40 -28.64 -3.00 12.84
C GLY A 40 -28.92 -3.06 14.35
N GLY A 41 -30.12 -3.53 14.70
CA GLY A 41 -30.61 -3.59 16.09
C GLY A 41 -29.83 -4.53 17.02
N SER A 42 -28.80 -5.23 16.52
CA SER A 42 -27.86 -6.04 17.31
C SER A 42 -26.89 -5.18 18.14
N ALA A 43 -26.64 -3.93 17.72
CA ALA A 43 -25.76 -2.99 18.42
C ALA A 43 -26.46 -2.29 19.59
N ARG A 44 -25.86 -2.36 20.79
CA ARG A 44 -26.36 -1.71 22.02
C ARG A 44 -25.47 -0.55 22.43
N LEU A 45 -26.08 0.55 22.88
CA LEU A 45 -25.39 1.69 23.51
C LEU A 45 -25.27 1.46 25.02
N ASP A 46 -24.18 1.93 25.63
CA ASP A 46 -23.97 1.88 27.07
C ASP A 46 -25.20 2.40 27.85
N GLY A 47 -25.74 1.60 28.77
CA GLY A 47 -26.68 2.07 29.80
C GLY A 47 -28.19 1.86 29.57
N GLY A 48 -28.62 1.13 28.53
CA GLY A 48 -30.04 0.75 28.35
C GLY A 48 -30.26 -0.75 28.54
N GLY A 49 -31.16 -1.15 29.46
CA GLY A 49 -31.46 -2.54 29.80
C GLY A 49 -31.64 -3.47 28.60
N ALA A 50 -31.07 -4.67 28.71
CA ALA A 50 -30.93 -5.65 27.64
C ALA A 50 -32.28 -6.07 27.01
N LYS A 51 -32.41 -5.91 25.69
CA LYS A 51 -33.20 -6.81 24.83
C LYS A 51 -32.34 -7.21 23.64
N LEU A 52 -32.23 -8.50 23.35
CA LEU A 52 -31.60 -9.00 22.13
C LEU A 52 -32.52 -8.66 20.96
N GLY A 53 -32.04 -7.87 20.01
CA GLY A 53 -32.65 -7.79 18.67
C GLY A 53 -32.35 -9.07 17.88
N PRO A 54 -33.20 -9.45 16.91
CA PRO A 54 -33.01 -10.69 16.16
C PRO A 54 -31.77 -10.62 15.26
N PRO A 55 -31.15 -11.78 14.94
CA PRO A 55 -29.80 -11.86 14.42
C PRO A 55 -29.74 -11.77 12.90
N HIS A 56 -28.77 -11.03 12.40
CA HIS A 56 -28.01 -11.42 11.22
C HIS A 56 -26.60 -11.73 11.70
N GLY A 57 -26.24 -13.01 11.80
CA GLY A 57 -24.93 -13.47 12.26
C GLY A 57 -24.82 -13.69 13.77
N LEU A 58 -23.92 -14.60 14.17
CA LEU A 58 -23.54 -14.81 15.56
C LEU A 58 -22.90 -13.52 16.11
N GLY A 59 -23.24 -13.09 17.33
CA GLY A 59 -22.49 -12.05 18.04
C GLY A 59 -23.25 -10.80 18.48
N GLY A 60 -23.07 -10.42 19.74
CA GLY A 60 -23.57 -9.15 20.27
C GLY A 60 -22.54 -8.04 20.06
N ILE A 61 -22.97 -6.94 19.45
CA ILE A 61 -22.12 -5.75 19.29
C ILE A 61 -22.45 -4.78 20.42
N ALA A 62 -21.44 -4.41 21.20
CA ALA A 62 -21.54 -3.30 22.15
C ALA A 62 -20.90 -2.06 21.52
N LEU A 63 -21.49 -0.90 21.76
CA LEU A 63 -20.98 0.39 21.36
C LEU A 63 -20.81 1.26 22.60
N VAL A 64 -19.60 1.78 22.79
CA VAL A 64 -19.21 2.56 23.95
C VAL A 64 -18.76 3.96 23.55
N ARG A 65 -19.21 4.97 24.30
CA ARG A 65 -18.62 6.30 24.17
C ARG A 65 -17.34 6.37 24.99
N ALA A 66 -16.20 6.27 24.31
CA ALA A 66 -14.89 6.22 24.96
C ALA A 66 -13.85 6.99 24.16
N ASP A 67 -12.88 7.58 24.87
CA ASP A 67 -11.64 8.03 24.26
C ASP A 67 -10.78 6.81 23.94
N ALA A 68 -10.33 6.69 22.68
CA ALA A 68 -9.41 5.65 22.25
C ALA A 68 -8.12 5.61 23.10
N LEU A 69 -7.69 6.74 23.66
CA LEU A 69 -6.52 6.83 24.54
C LEU A 69 -6.80 6.50 26.00
N THR A 70 -8.05 6.14 26.35
CA THR A 70 -8.46 5.70 27.69
C THR A 70 -9.05 4.29 27.60
N PRO A 71 -8.23 3.22 27.68
CA PRO A 71 -8.70 1.86 27.45
C PRO A 71 -9.81 1.44 28.42
N VAL A 72 -10.96 1.05 27.87
CA VAL A 72 -12.12 0.52 28.64
C VAL A 72 -12.18 -1.01 28.63
N THR A 73 -11.17 -1.66 28.06
CA THR A 73 -11.04 -3.13 27.96
C THR A 73 -9.64 -3.57 28.40
N ARG A 74 -9.52 -4.79 28.91
CA ARG A 74 -8.24 -5.38 29.36
C ARG A 74 -7.78 -6.49 28.41
N ASP A 75 -8.57 -7.57 28.30
CA ASP A 75 -8.22 -8.78 27.54
C ASP A 75 -8.87 -8.80 26.15
N ALA A 76 -8.58 -7.77 25.34
CA ALA A 76 -9.08 -7.68 23.97
C ALA A 76 -7.95 -7.32 23.01
N VAL A 77 -7.95 -7.97 21.84
CA VAL A 77 -7.25 -7.49 20.64
C VAL A 77 -7.87 -6.17 20.24
N VAL A 78 -7.03 -5.15 20.08
CA VAL A 78 -7.42 -3.77 19.81
C VAL A 78 -7.18 -3.45 18.34
N LEU A 79 -8.16 -2.81 17.72
CA LEU A 79 -8.09 -2.26 16.38
C LEU A 79 -8.23 -0.73 16.48
N ALA A 80 -7.43 0.01 15.73
CA ALA A 80 -7.56 1.45 15.60
C ALA A 80 -7.38 1.88 14.14
N ASP A 81 -8.25 2.77 13.67
CA ASP A 81 -8.19 3.52 12.42
C ASP A 81 -8.20 5.03 12.73
N PRO A 82 -7.08 5.57 13.25
CA PRO A 82 -7.00 6.98 13.55
C PRO A 82 -7.16 7.83 12.28
N GLY A 83 -8.08 8.79 12.30
CA GLY A 83 -8.25 9.74 11.21
C GLY A 83 -7.01 10.62 11.05
N ARG A 84 -6.70 11.06 9.82
CA ARG A 84 -5.57 11.97 9.59
C ARG A 84 -6.07 13.41 9.44
N ARG A 85 -5.54 14.33 10.23
CA ARG A 85 -5.88 15.76 10.12
C ARG A 85 -5.50 16.29 8.74
N GLY A 86 -6.47 16.90 8.05
CA GLY A 86 -6.30 17.47 6.72
C GLY A 86 -5.45 18.72 6.75
N GLY A 87 -4.13 18.57 6.62
CA GLY A 87 -3.20 19.66 6.34
C GLY A 87 -2.24 19.20 5.26
N GLY A 88 -2.20 19.88 4.11
CA GLY A 88 -1.49 19.48 2.88
C GLY A 88 0.05 19.38 2.96
N ARG A 89 0.62 19.14 4.14
CA ARG A 89 2.05 18.84 4.30
C ARG A 89 2.32 17.43 3.79
N ARG A 90 3.19 17.34 2.77
CA ARG A 90 3.71 16.06 2.23
C ARG A 90 4.57 15.26 3.22
N ARG A 91 4.84 15.76 4.43
CA ARG A 91 5.70 15.10 5.41
C ARG A 91 4.84 14.34 6.41
N PHE A 92 5.12 13.06 6.60
CA PHE A 92 4.49 12.24 7.64
C PHE A 92 4.90 12.74 9.03
N ASP A 93 3.91 13.00 9.87
CA ASP A 93 4.03 13.32 11.30
C ASP A 93 3.05 12.42 12.08
N PRO A 94 3.52 11.56 13.00
CA PRO A 94 2.66 10.72 13.83
C PRO A 94 1.61 11.49 14.64
N ALA A 95 1.90 12.76 14.99
CA ALA A 95 0.99 13.61 15.75
C ALA A 95 -0.18 14.17 14.93
N ASP A 96 -0.12 14.06 13.59
CA ASP A 96 -1.21 14.50 12.70
C ASP A 96 -2.41 13.53 12.69
N TYR A 97 -2.26 12.35 13.32
CA TYR A 97 -3.32 11.38 13.48
C TYR A 97 -4.28 11.75 14.63
N GLN A 98 -5.51 11.27 14.56
CA GLN A 98 -6.54 11.48 15.56
C GLN A 98 -7.24 10.14 15.87
N PRO A 99 -6.95 9.54 17.04
CA PRO A 99 -5.95 9.94 18.03
C PRO A 99 -4.51 9.90 17.51
N ALA A 100 -3.59 10.60 18.18
CA ALA A 100 -2.18 10.66 17.77
C ALA A 100 -1.54 9.27 17.82
N LEU A 101 -0.76 8.93 16.79
CA LEU A 101 -0.29 7.57 16.59
C LEU A 101 0.75 7.14 17.64
N ASP A 102 1.64 8.04 18.02
CA ASP A 102 2.61 7.84 19.10
C ASP A 102 1.92 7.54 20.45
N ARG A 103 0.87 8.30 20.79
CA ARG A 103 0.08 8.10 21.99
C ARG A 103 -0.69 6.79 21.97
N LEU A 104 -1.25 6.40 20.81
CA LEU A 104 -1.90 5.09 20.64
C LEU A 104 -0.92 3.95 20.94
N LEU A 105 0.27 3.99 20.33
CA LEU A 105 1.29 2.96 20.51
C LEU A 105 1.76 2.86 21.97
N GLU A 106 1.86 3.99 22.67
CA GLU A 106 2.18 4.04 24.11
C GLU A 106 1.06 3.44 24.98
N VAL A 107 -0.18 3.88 24.79
CA VAL A 107 -1.33 3.45 25.60
C VAL A 107 -1.61 1.95 25.47
N TYR A 108 -1.40 1.39 24.28
CA TYR A 108 -1.64 -0.02 23.99
C TYR A 108 -0.34 -0.85 23.97
N ALA A 109 0.76 -0.33 24.52
CA ALA A 109 2.01 -1.07 24.63
C ALA A 109 1.80 -2.39 25.38
N GLY A 110 2.33 -3.49 24.83
CA GLY A 110 2.20 -4.83 25.40
C GLY A 110 0.85 -5.52 25.15
N ARG A 111 -0.08 -4.89 24.41
CA ARG A 111 -1.32 -5.52 23.97
C ARG A 111 -1.24 -5.93 22.51
N ASP A 112 -2.11 -6.86 22.11
CA ASP A 112 -2.36 -7.14 20.71
C ASP A 112 -3.12 -5.96 20.09
N LEU A 113 -2.46 -5.26 19.18
CA LEU A 113 -2.89 -4.01 18.57
C LEU A 113 -2.69 -4.08 17.06
N VAL A 114 -3.73 -3.68 16.32
CA VAL A 114 -3.67 -3.41 14.89
C VAL A 114 -4.00 -1.94 14.67
N VAL A 115 -3.14 -1.21 13.97
CA VAL A 115 -3.41 0.19 13.61
C VAL A 115 -3.40 0.35 12.11
N LYS A 116 -4.55 0.73 11.53
CA LYS A 116 -4.66 1.11 10.14
C LYS A 116 -4.06 2.50 9.95
N THR A 117 -3.31 2.68 8.87
CA THR A 117 -2.58 3.91 8.57
C THR A 117 -2.57 4.19 7.07
N ALA A 118 -2.16 5.40 6.70
CA ALA A 118 -2.03 5.77 5.30
C ALA A 118 -0.95 4.91 4.59
N PRO A 119 -1.14 4.53 3.31
CA PRO A 119 -0.17 3.74 2.53
C PRO A 119 1.26 4.30 2.48
N GLY A 120 1.42 5.60 2.68
CA GLY A 120 2.70 6.30 2.65
C GLY A 120 3.33 6.48 4.03
N ILE A 121 3.00 5.62 5.00
CA ILE A 121 3.60 5.63 6.33
C ILE A 121 5.13 5.48 6.21
N ASP A 122 5.87 6.22 7.04
CA ASP A 122 7.33 6.18 7.05
C ASP A 122 7.79 5.10 8.03
N PHE A 123 8.27 3.97 7.51
CA PHE A 123 8.59 2.79 8.30
C PHE A 123 9.70 3.07 9.32
N ASP A 124 10.68 3.89 8.95
CA ASP A 124 11.80 4.21 9.83
C ASP A 124 11.34 5.10 10.99
N LYS A 125 10.44 6.06 10.71
CA LYS A 125 9.82 6.83 11.80
C LYS A 125 8.97 5.97 12.72
N ILE A 126 8.19 5.03 12.18
CA ILE A 126 7.41 4.09 13.00
C ILE A 126 8.33 3.27 13.90
N ARG A 127 9.46 2.79 13.40
CA ARG A 127 10.48 2.09 14.21
C ARG A 127 11.12 3.00 15.26
N MET A 128 11.39 4.26 14.94
CA MET A 128 11.91 5.24 15.91
C MET A 128 10.92 5.53 17.05
N LEU A 129 9.61 5.32 16.85
CA LEU A 129 8.61 5.35 17.93
C LEU A 129 8.62 4.08 18.81
N GLY A 130 9.50 3.11 18.53
CA GLY A 130 9.63 1.88 19.29
C GLY A 130 8.74 0.74 18.79
N PHE A 131 7.99 0.91 17.70
CA PHE A 131 7.17 -0.16 17.14
C PHE A 131 8.04 -1.31 16.60
N GLN A 132 7.85 -2.52 17.15
CA GLN A 132 8.60 -3.74 16.80
C GLN A 132 7.78 -4.76 16.00
N GLY A 133 6.56 -4.40 15.60
CA GLY A 133 5.65 -5.28 14.91
C GLY A 133 5.89 -5.38 13.41
N GLU A 134 4.94 -6.00 12.72
CA GLU A 134 4.91 -6.08 11.26
C GLU A 134 4.21 -4.85 10.68
N ILE A 135 4.71 -4.35 9.54
CA ILE A 135 4.01 -3.36 8.72
C ILE A 135 3.58 -4.03 7.42
N GLU A 136 2.28 -4.20 7.26
CA GLU A 136 1.68 -4.75 6.05
C GLU A 136 1.22 -3.60 5.15
N VAL A 137 1.48 -3.69 3.85
CA VAL A 137 0.96 -2.77 2.84
C VAL A 137 0.02 -3.54 1.93
N THR A 138 -1.18 -3.01 1.76
CA THR A 138 -2.25 -3.72 1.04
C THR A 138 -2.66 -2.95 -0.21
N SER A 139 -2.73 -3.65 -1.34
CA SER A 139 -3.26 -3.11 -2.59
C SER A 139 -4.50 -3.88 -3.07
N TRP A 140 -5.30 -3.18 -3.88
CA TRP A 140 -6.46 -3.74 -4.57
C TRP A 140 -6.64 -3.03 -5.91
N ARG A 141 -6.62 -3.81 -7.00
CA ARG A 141 -6.76 -3.33 -8.38
C ARG A 141 -5.74 -2.24 -8.72
N ASP A 142 -4.46 -2.60 -8.59
CA ASP A 142 -3.29 -1.76 -8.87
C ASP A 142 -3.22 -0.44 -8.06
N SER A 143 -3.99 -0.35 -6.96
CA SER A 143 -4.03 0.81 -6.08
C SER A 143 -3.75 0.39 -4.65
N VAL A 144 -2.70 0.98 -4.07
CA VAL A 144 -2.37 0.77 -2.66
C VAL A 144 -3.41 1.47 -1.79
N ARG A 145 -4.06 0.70 -0.92
CA ARG A 145 -5.21 1.13 -0.12
C ARG A 145 -4.80 1.62 1.25
N GLU A 146 -3.97 0.85 1.94
CA GLU A 146 -3.58 1.13 3.33
C GLU A 146 -2.24 0.50 3.68
N ALA A 147 -1.73 0.92 4.84
CA ALA A 147 -0.73 0.16 5.58
C ALA A 147 -1.25 -0.15 6.98
N CYS A 148 -0.99 -1.34 7.51
CA CYS A 148 -1.42 -1.78 8.83
C CYS A 148 -0.20 -2.09 9.70
N LEU A 149 -0.20 -1.56 10.91
CA LEU A 149 0.78 -1.85 11.96
C LEU A 149 0.22 -3.00 12.80
N TRP A 150 0.81 -4.18 12.68
CA TRP A 150 0.45 -5.37 13.45
C TRP A 150 1.42 -5.57 14.61
N SER A 151 0.92 -5.54 15.85
CA SER A 151 1.75 -5.79 17.04
C SER A 151 2.46 -7.16 16.95
N PRO A 152 3.62 -7.33 17.63
CA PRO A 152 4.39 -8.57 17.53
C PRO A 152 3.62 -9.87 17.82
N GLY A 153 2.63 -9.83 18.73
CA GLY A 153 1.79 -10.99 19.06
C GLY A 153 0.83 -11.43 17.94
N LEU A 154 0.58 -10.56 16.96
CA LEU A 154 -0.29 -10.82 15.81
C LEU A 154 0.48 -11.09 14.52
N ALA A 155 1.79 -10.84 14.50
CA ALA A 155 2.65 -11.04 13.35
C ALA A 155 3.30 -12.43 13.38
N ALA A 156 3.62 -12.97 12.19
CA ALA A 156 4.42 -14.17 12.11
C ALA A 156 5.84 -13.92 12.68
N PRO A 157 6.44 -14.86 13.43
CA PRO A 157 7.77 -14.67 13.99
C PRO A 157 8.81 -14.31 12.93
N GLY A 158 9.57 -13.23 13.17
CA GLY A 158 10.62 -12.76 12.27
C GLY A 158 10.14 -11.87 11.12
N VAL A 159 8.84 -11.80 10.84
CA VAL A 159 8.29 -10.91 9.80
C VAL A 159 8.18 -9.48 10.34
N ARG A 160 8.67 -8.52 9.55
CA ARG A 160 8.57 -7.09 9.83
C ARG A 160 7.85 -6.33 8.74
N ARG A 161 7.77 -6.88 7.53
CA ARG A 161 7.15 -6.22 6.37
C ARG A 161 6.37 -7.23 5.55
N ARG A 162 5.18 -6.84 5.10
CA ARG A 162 4.36 -7.61 4.17
C ARG A 162 3.81 -6.73 3.07
N ALA A 163 3.71 -7.30 1.88
CA ALA A 163 2.89 -6.77 0.79
C ALA A 163 1.77 -7.77 0.51
N THR A 164 0.53 -7.28 0.46
CA THR A 164 -0.67 -8.07 0.18
C THR A 164 -1.40 -7.49 -1.03
N ILE A 165 -1.49 -8.27 -2.11
CA ILE A 165 -2.15 -7.92 -3.37
C ILE A 165 -3.49 -8.65 -3.41
N LEU A 166 -4.54 -7.99 -2.93
CA LEU A 166 -5.81 -8.65 -2.61
C LEU A 166 -6.52 -9.25 -3.84
N ASP A 167 -6.49 -8.59 -5.00
CA ASP A 167 -7.17 -9.08 -6.22
C ASP A 167 -6.47 -10.27 -6.88
N ARG A 168 -5.23 -10.56 -6.47
CA ARG A 168 -4.47 -11.72 -6.94
C ARG A 168 -4.32 -12.81 -5.89
N GLY A 169 -4.71 -12.54 -4.64
CA GLY A 169 -4.45 -13.44 -3.52
C GLY A 169 -2.96 -13.68 -3.27
N GLU A 170 -2.10 -12.71 -3.64
CA GLU A 170 -0.64 -12.84 -3.52
C GLU A 170 -0.12 -12.08 -2.30
N GLN A 171 0.74 -12.72 -1.51
CA GLN A 171 1.40 -12.10 -0.36
C GLN A 171 2.91 -12.35 -0.38
N LEU A 172 3.70 -11.33 -0.03
CA LEU A 172 5.15 -11.42 0.15
C LEU A 172 5.53 -10.89 1.52
N THR A 173 6.57 -11.47 2.12
CA THR A 173 7.14 -10.98 3.39
C THR A 173 8.62 -10.72 3.26
N ASP A 174 9.21 -9.99 4.21
CA ASP A 174 10.66 -9.85 4.28
C ASP A 174 11.41 -11.08 4.80
N ALA A 175 10.70 -12.15 5.16
CA ALA A 175 11.29 -13.47 5.39
C ALA A 175 11.40 -14.31 4.10
N ASP A 176 10.81 -13.87 2.99
CA ASP A 176 10.92 -14.55 1.71
C ASP A 176 12.34 -14.38 1.12
N PRO A 177 12.82 -15.35 0.31
CA PRO A 177 14.12 -15.24 -0.37
C PRO A 177 14.22 -13.97 -1.21
N ASP A 178 15.35 -13.26 -1.12
CA ASP A 178 15.57 -11.98 -1.78
C ASP A 178 16.82 -11.98 -2.67
N ASP A 179 17.27 -13.17 -3.10
CA ASP A 179 18.39 -13.39 -4.01
C ASP A 179 18.08 -12.85 -5.43
N CYS A 180 18.05 -11.51 -5.53
CA CYS A 180 17.74 -10.77 -6.73
C CYS A 180 19.02 -10.13 -7.26
N ASP A 181 19.42 -10.57 -8.45
CA ASP A 181 20.52 -9.99 -9.19
C ASP A 181 20.18 -8.61 -9.74
N VAL A 182 21.24 -7.91 -10.17
CA VAL A 182 21.16 -6.68 -10.96
C VAL A 182 21.80 -6.93 -12.31
N ARG A 183 21.04 -6.78 -13.39
CA ARG A 183 21.49 -7.08 -14.76
C ARG A 183 20.87 -6.11 -15.76
N PRO A 184 21.40 -6.01 -17.00
CA PRO A 184 20.76 -5.26 -18.09
C PRO A 184 19.32 -5.73 -18.34
N ALA A 185 18.54 -4.92 -19.08
CA ALA A 185 17.18 -5.30 -19.43
C ALA A 185 17.16 -6.58 -20.27
N GLY A 186 16.32 -7.53 -19.87
CA GLY A 186 15.95 -8.68 -20.69
C GLY A 186 14.84 -8.32 -21.67
N ARG A 187 14.11 -9.33 -22.13
CA ARG A 187 13.00 -9.13 -23.08
C ARG A 187 11.85 -8.29 -22.50
N TRP A 188 11.58 -8.41 -21.21
CA TRP A 188 10.45 -7.76 -20.54
C TRP A 188 10.90 -6.85 -19.42
N ILE A 189 10.21 -5.72 -19.28
CA ILE A 189 10.24 -4.88 -18.08
C ILE A 189 8.89 -5.00 -17.37
N ILE A 190 8.94 -5.12 -16.04
CA ILE A 190 7.79 -5.24 -15.15
C ILE A 190 7.83 -4.09 -14.15
N ASP A 191 6.69 -3.42 -13.97
CA ASP A 191 6.47 -2.53 -12.83
C ASP A 191 5.72 -3.33 -11.76
N PRO A 192 6.38 -3.73 -10.66
CA PRO A 192 5.74 -4.51 -9.61
C PRO A 192 4.65 -3.70 -8.91
N ASP A 193 3.73 -4.40 -8.25
CA ASP A 193 2.60 -3.78 -7.56
C ASP A 193 3.05 -2.73 -6.53
N GLY A 194 2.27 -1.67 -6.38
CA GLY A 194 2.60 -0.57 -5.47
C GLY A 194 2.78 -1.01 -4.01
N ALA A 195 2.11 -2.07 -3.55
CA ALA A 195 2.30 -2.63 -2.21
C ALA A 195 3.70 -3.25 -2.06
N VAL A 196 4.16 -3.99 -3.06
CA VAL A 196 5.52 -4.57 -3.10
C VAL A 196 6.58 -3.46 -3.04
N VAL A 197 6.40 -2.41 -3.84
CA VAL A 197 7.32 -1.26 -3.85
C VAL A 197 7.34 -0.55 -2.50
N ARG A 198 6.18 -0.27 -1.91
CA ARG A 198 6.07 0.47 -0.65
C ARG A 198 6.53 -0.33 0.57
N ALA A 199 6.32 -1.65 0.58
CA ALA A 199 6.85 -2.53 1.62
C ALA A 199 8.37 -2.75 1.49
N GLY A 200 8.99 -2.31 0.38
CA GLY A 200 10.40 -2.54 0.10
C GLY A 200 10.72 -4.01 -0.14
N LEU A 201 9.80 -4.73 -0.81
CA LEU A 201 9.87 -6.17 -1.08
C LEU A 201 10.14 -6.49 -2.55
N VAL A 202 10.73 -5.53 -3.29
CA VAL A 202 11.00 -5.66 -4.73
C VAL A 202 11.91 -6.86 -5.02
N ARG A 203 12.92 -7.10 -4.20
CA ARG A 203 13.86 -8.22 -4.36
C ARG A 203 13.16 -9.55 -4.17
N GLN A 204 12.34 -9.68 -3.13
CA GLN A 204 11.54 -10.88 -2.85
C GLN A 204 10.57 -11.19 -3.99
N TYR A 205 9.92 -10.16 -4.51
CA TYR A 205 9.05 -10.29 -5.67
C TYR A 205 9.83 -10.73 -6.92
N ALA A 206 11.01 -10.16 -7.15
CA ALA A 206 11.86 -10.54 -8.26
C ALA A 206 12.28 -12.01 -8.17
N THR A 207 12.80 -12.44 -7.01
CA THR A 207 13.22 -13.82 -6.77
C THR A 207 12.07 -14.81 -7.00
N ARG A 208 10.88 -14.51 -6.46
CA ARG A 208 9.68 -15.35 -6.63
C ARG A 208 9.28 -15.54 -8.09
N HIS A 209 9.40 -14.48 -8.88
CA HIS A 209 8.97 -14.47 -10.28
C HIS A 209 10.11 -14.72 -11.29
N GLY A 210 11.32 -15.05 -10.82
CA GLY A 210 12.48 -15.29 -11.67
C GLY A 210 12.95 -14.05 -12.44
N LEU A 211 12.80 -12.87 -11.84
CA LEU A 211 13.18 -11.57 -12.40
C LEU A 211 14.44 -11.02 -11.71
N TRP A 212 15.02 -9.95 -12.28
CA TRP A 212 16.13 -9.20 -11.71
C TRP A 212 15.86 -7.69 -11.73
N GLN A 213 16.59 -6.93 -10.91
CA GLN A 213 16.53 -5.47 -10.94
C GLN A 213 17.41 -4.90 -12.07
N LEU A 214 16.97 -3.80 -12.68
CA LEU A 214 17.81 -3.04 -13.62
C LEU A 214 18.87 -2.21 -12.89
N ASP A 215 18.58 -1.83 -11.65
CA ASP A 215 19.43 -1.02 -10.78
C ASP A 215 18.98 -1.26 -9.32
N PRO A 216 19.90 -1.32 -8.34
CA PRO A 216 19.56 -1.61 -6.94
C PRO A 216 18.52 -0.65 -6.35
N ASP A 217 18.53 0.61 -6.77
CA ASP A 217 17.70 1.67 -6.19
C ASP A 217 16.43 1.96 -7.01
N ILE A 218 16.11 1.11 -7.99
CA ILE A 218 14.93 1.24 -8.86
C ILE A 218 14.06 0.00 -8.74
N ALA A 219 12.75 0.23 -8.65
CA ALA A 219 11.76 -0.83 -8.47
C ALA A 219 11.38 -1.58 -9.75
N TYR A 220 11.74 -1.08 -10.94
CA TYR A 220 11.52 -1.81 -12.18
C TYR A 220 12.32 -3.11 -12.19
N LEU A 221 11.63 -4.18 -12.55
CA LEU A 221 12.18 -5.52 -12.70
C LEU A 221 12.25 -5.89 -14.17
N SER A 222 13.10 -6.85 -14.50
CA SER A 222 13.25 -7.34 -15.86
C SER A 222 13.47 -8.85 -15.89
N GLY A 223 13.10 -9.47 -17.00
CA GLY A 223 13.18 -10.90 -17.21
C GLY A 223 13.07 -11.26 -18.68
N ASP A 224 13.47 -12.49 -19.03
CA ASP A 224 13.33 -13.01 -20.39
C ASP A 224 11.93 -13.56 -20.68
N LEU A 225 11.22 -13.96 -19.62
CA LEU A 225 9.84 -14.45 -19.68
C LEU A 225 8.93 -13.50 -18.90
N LEU A 226 7.70 -13.34 -19.40
CA LEU A 226 6.66 -12.60 -18.69
C LEU A 226 5.95 -13.55 -17.72
N PRO A 227 5.95 -13.29 -16.41
CA PRO A 227 5.19 -14.09 -15.46
C PRO A 227 3.68 -14.06 -15.73
N ASP A 228 2.98 -15.16 -15.44
CA ASP A 228 1.55 -15.28 -15.68
C ASP A 228 0.73 -14.24 -14.91
N GLY A 229 -0.28 -13.68 -15.57
CA GLY A 229 -1.18 -12.69 -14.96
C GLY A 229 -0.57 -11.31 -14.72
N ILE A 230 0.74 -11.14 -14.92
CA ILE A 230 1.47 -9.89 -14.69
C ILE A 230 1.54 -9.07 -15.99
N ARG A 231 1.34 -7.76 -15.87
CA ARG A 231 1.50 -6.83 -16.99
C ARG A 231 2.99 -6.57 -17.21
N GLY A 232 3.43 -6.63 -18.46
CA GLY A 232 4.81 -6.38 -18.82
C GLY A 232 4.93 -5.51 -20.06
N PHE A 233 6.14 -4.99 -20.25
CA PHE A 233 6.52 -4.10 -21.33
C PHE A 233 7.67 -4.76 -22.09
N GLU A 234 7.38 -5.35 -23.25
CA GLU A 234 8.39 -5.99 -24.10
C GLU A 234 9.31 -4.91 -24.66
N VAL A 235 10.61 -5.04 -24.44
CA VAL A 235 11.62 -4.07 -24.87
C VAL A 235 11.83 -4.17 -26.38
N LEU A 236 11.54 -3.09 -27.10
CA LEU A 236 11.80 -2.96 -28.54
C LEU A 236 13.12 -2.24 -28.81
N GLU A 237 13.44 -1.25 -27.98
CA GLU A 237 14.64 -0.43 -28.13
C GLU A 237 15.06 0.18 -26.78
N GLU A 238 16.35 0.09 -26.45
CA GLU A 238 16.97 0.78 -25.32
C GLU A 238 17.81 1.95 -25.83
N LEU A 239 17.68 3.13 -25.20
CA LEU A 239 18.44 4.31 -25.58
C LEU A 239 18.75 5.24 -24.38
N PRO A 240 19.87 5.96 -24.39
CA PRO A 240 20.09 7.05 -23.43
C PRO A 240 19.02 8.13 -23.61
N TYR A 241 18.36 8.48 -22.52
CA TYR A 241 17.20 9.36 -22.54
C TYR A 241 17.59 10.79 -22.94
N SER A 242 16.91 11.28 -23.96
CA SER A 242 16.73 12.70 -24.26
C SER A 242 15.44 12.83 -25.06
N GLU A 243 14.70 13.93 -24.92
CA GLU A 243 13.43 14.11 -25.66
C GLU A 243 13.61 13.94 -27.17
N LYS A 244 14.74 14.39 -27.72
CA LYS A 244 15.07 14.25 -29.15
C LYS A 244 15.21 12.79 -29.56
N ARG A 245 16.03 12.01 -28.87
CA ARG A 245 16.27 10.59 -29.21
C ARG A 245 15.01 9.75 -28.99
N LEU A 246 14.31 9.99 -27.87
CA LEU A 246 13.04 9.30 -27.59
C LEU A 246 12.01 9.57 -28.69
N ARG A 247 11.86 10.83 -29.12
CA ARG A 247 10.95 11.17 -30.22
C ARG A 247 11.35 10.45 -31.52
N GLN A 248 12.64 10.40 -31.84
CA GLN A 248 13.12 9.72 -33.05
C GLN A 248 12.78 8.22 -33.04
N ALA A 249 13.09 7.54 -31.94
CA ALA A 249 12.76 6.12 -31.76
C ALA A 249 11.26 5.86 -31.87
N LEU A 250 10.43 6.61 -31.11
CA LEU A 250 8.98 6.44 -31.14
C LEU A 250 8.35 6.70 -32.51
N VAL A 251 8.88 7.67 -33.28
CA VAL A 251 8.44 7.91 -34.65
C VAL A 251 8.84 6.77 -35.58
N ALA A 252 10.05 6.23 -35.44
CA ALA A 252 10.53 5.09 -36.22
C ALA A 252 9.67 3.83 -35.98
N HIS A 253 9.23 3.61 -34.73
CA HIS A 253 8.28 2.56 -34.35
C HIS A 253 6.81 2.91 -34.65
N GLY A 254 6.52 4.03 -35.32
CA GLY A 254 5.16 4.39 -35.73
C GLY A 254 4.19 4.64 -34.56
N CYS A 255 4.69 5.12 -33.42
CA CYS A 255 3.89 5.43 -32.24
C CYS A 255 2.95 6.63 -32.47
N GLY A 256 1.69 6.47 -32.07
CA GLY A 256 0.66 7.51 -32.05
C GLY A 256 0.10 7.80 -30.66
N ALA A 257 -0.04 6.76 -29.83
CA ALA A 257 -0.42 6.88 -28.43
C ALA A 257 0.67 6.29 -27.54
N LEU A 258 1.05 7.02 -26.49
CA LEU A 258 2.18 6.68 -25.63
C LEU A 258 1.77 6.61 -24.16
N GLU A 259 1.94 5.46 -23.54
CA GLU A 259 2.00 5.37 -22.08
C GLU A 259 3.42 5.70 -21.60
N ILE A 260 3.54 6.44 -20.50
CA ILE A 260 4.84 6.84 -19.94
C ILE A 260 4.90 6.32 -18.51
N LEU A 261 5.81 5.38 -18.28
CA LEU A 261 6.18 4.90 -16.96
C LEU A 261 7.51 5.54 -16.60
N VAL A 262 7.60 6.13 -15.40
CA VAL A 262 8.82 6.80 -14.97
C VAL A 262 9.12 6.56 -13.50
N ARG A 263 10.38 6.19 -13.19
CA ARG A 263 10.93 6.12 -11.83
C ARG A 263 12.35 6.66 -11.81
N GLY A 264 12.68 7.50 -10.85
CA GLY A 264 14.07 7.97 -10.64
C GLY A 264 14.57 9.08 -11.58
N VAL A 265 13.72 9.57 -12.51
CA VAL A 265 14.02 10.70 -13.40
C VAL A 265 13.09 11.87 -13.07
N ARG A 266 13.57 12.78 -12.21
CA ARG A 266 12.73 13.76 -11.47
C ARG A 266 11.95 14.71 -12.38
N ASP A 267 12.58 15.21 -13.43
CA ASP A 267 11.99 16.14 -14.41
C ASP A 267 10.84 15.49 -15.16
N VAL A 268 11.01 14.25 -15.62
CA VAL A 268 9.96 13.50 -16.30
C VAL A 268 8.85 13.08 -15.34
N GLN A 269 9.22 12.65 -14.12
CA GLN A 269 8.27 12.25 -13.09
C GLN A 269 7.39 13.42 -12.62
N ALA A 270 7.88 14.66 -12.71
CA ALA A 270 7.11 15.85 -12.36
C ALA A 270 6.01 16.18 -13.39
N ASP A 271 6.21 15.89 -14.68
CA ASP A 271 5.24 16.19 -15.75
C ASP A 271 5.28 15.20 -16.94
N PRO A 272 4.83 13.94 -16.75
CA PRO A 272 4.75 12.97 -17.85
C PRO A 272 3.82 13.43 -18.98
N ASP A 273 2.72 14.10 -18.65
CA ASP A 273 1.75 14.59 -19.64
C ASP A 273 2.31 15.73 -20.49
N GLY A 274 3.14 16.59 -19.90
CA GLY A 274 3.90 17.60 -20.63
C GLY A 274 4.90 16.97 -21.60
N LEU A 275 5.65 15.94 -21.17
CA LEU A 275 6.52 15.19 -22.07
C LEU A 275 5.72 14.62 -23.25
N ARG A 276 4.60 13.94 -22.98
CA ARG A 276 3.71 13.38 -24.01
C ARG A 276 3.27 14.45 -25.02
N ARG A 277 2.86 15.63 -24.55
CA ARG A 277 2.45 16.77 -25.41
C ARG A 277 3.60 17.30 -26.26
N ARG A 278 4.83 17.37 -25.72
CA ARG A 278 6.01 17.85 -26.45
C ARG A 278 6.49 16.89 -27.55
N LEU A 279 6.30 15.57 -27.36
CA LEU A 279 6.70 14.57 -28.35
C LEU A 279 5.90 14.66 -29.67
N ARG A 280 4.64 15.12 -29.63
CA ARG A 280 3.77 15.37 -30.81
C ARG A 280 3.71 14.18 -31.78
N LEU A 281 3.51 12.98 -31.23
CA LEU A 281 3.46 11.72 -31.98
C LEU A 281 2.20 11.65 -32.86
N ARG A 282 2.31 11.02 -34.04
CA ARG A 282 1.24 10.96 -35.06
C ARG A 282 1.11 9.60 -35.74
N GLY A 283 1.79 8.59 -35.23
CA GLY A 283 1.71 7.23 -35.77
C GLY A 283 0.38 6.54 -35.46
N ARG A 284 0.32 5.24 -35.72
CA ARG A 284 -0.90 4.42 -35.53
C ARG A 284 -0.80 3.47 -34.35
N LEU A 285 0.42 3.13 -33.92
CA LEU A 285 0.64 2.15 -32.87
C LEU A 285 0.49 2.76 -31.48
N ARG A 286 0.09 1.94 -30.52
CA ARG A 286 0.09 2.27 -29.10
C ARG A 286 1.30 1.60 -28.46
N LEU A 287 2.21 2.40 -27.91
CA LEU A 287 3.43 1.92 -27.26
C LEU A 287 3.49 2.45 -25.83
N SER A 288 4.39 1.86 -25.04
CA SER A 288 4.78 2.38 -23.74
C SER A 288 6.25 2.80 -23.80
N VAL A 289 6.64 3.75 -22.95
CA VAL A 289 8.05 4.02 -22.66
C VAL A 289 8.28 3.88 -21.16
N VAL A 290 9.28 3.09 -20.79
CA VAL A 290 9.79 3.04 -19.42
C VAL A 290 11.02 3.94 -19.35
N ILE A 291 10.97 4.98 -18.51
CA ILE A 291 12.06 5.94 -18.32
C ILE A 291 12.58 5.77 -16.89
N THR A 292 13.85 5.40 -16.78
CA THR A 292 14.47 5.21 -15.47
C THR A 292 15.90 5.69 -15.43
N ARG A 293 16.42 5.87 -14.22
CA ARG A 293 17.85 6.09 -13.97
C ARG A 293 18.55 4.73 -13.80
N ILE A 294 19.71 4.55 -14.42
CA ILE A 294 20.62 3.42 -14.18
C ILE A 294 21.98 3.97 -13.74
N GLY A 295 22.61 3.34 -12.74
CA GLY A 295 23.88 3.73 -12.13
C GLY A 295 23.74 4.74 -10.99
N SER A 296 24.68 4.76 -10.05
CA SER A 296 24.61 5.61 -8.85
C SER A 296 25.38 6.94 -8.99
N GLY A 297 25.03 7.91 -8.14
CA GLY A 297 25.75 9.17 -8.02
C GLY A 297 25.89 9.95 -9.33
N THR A 298 27.09 10.39 -9.66
CA THR A 298 27.40 11.16 -10.89
C THR A 298 27.45 10.30 -12.16
N ALA A 299 27.55 8.97 -12.00
CA ALA A 299 27.52 8.00 -13.10
C ALA A 299 26.09 7.66 -13.54
N ALA A 300 25.09 8.04 -12.74
CA ALA A 300 23.68 7.90 -13.06
C ALA A 300 23.34 8.48 -14.45
N ARG A 301 22.71 7.66 -15.29
CA ARG A 301 22.20 8.07 -16.61
C ARG A 301 20.72 7.77 -16.70
N PRO A 302 19.89 8.71 -17.19
CA PRO A 302 18.53 8.40 -17.55
C PRO A 302 18.54 7.56 -18.84
N ILE A 303 17.85 6.43 -18.82
CA ILE A 303 17.68 5.50 -19.93
C ILE A 303 16.18 5.41 -20.24
N ALA A 304 15.84 5.27 -21.51
CA ALA A 304 14.49 5.02 -21.97
C ALA A 304 14.43 3.70 -22.71
N PHE A 305 13.39 2.93 -22.41
CA PHE A 305 13.04 1.69 -23.10
C PHE A 305 11.74 1.93 -23.85
N VAL A 306 11.77 1.87 -25.18
CA VAL A 306 10.55 1.84 -26.00
C VAL A 306 10.00 0.43 -25.95
N CYS A 307 8.73 0.28 -25.60
CA CYS A 307 8.15 -1.02 -25.31
C CYS A 307 6.80 -1.25 -25.97
N GLN A 308 6.52 -2.51 -26.26
CA GLN A 308 5.17 -3.01 -26.56
C GLN A 308 4.53 -3.52 -25.26
N PRO A 309 3.42 -2.91 -24.78
CA PRO A 309 2.72 -3.45 -23.61
C PRO A 309 2.05 -4.79 -23.94
N SER A 310 2.07 -5.73 -23.00
CA SER A 310 1.42 -7.04 -23.14
C SER A 310 -0.11 -6.95 -23.12
N ARG A 311 -0.65 -5.89 -22.49
CA ARG A 311 -2.07 -5.54 -22.41
C ARG A 311 -2.26 -4.05 -22.08
#